data_AF-A0AB35VZ23-F1
#
_entry.id   AF-A0AB35VZ23-F1
#
_cell.length_a   1.000
_cell.length_b   1.000
_cell.length_c   1.000
_cell.angle_alpha   90.00
_cell.angle_beta   90.00
_cell.angle_gamma   90.00
#
_symmetry.space_group_name_H-M   'P 1'
#
loop_
_entity.id
_entity.type
_entity.pdbx_description
1 polymer ?
#
loop_
_entity_poly.entity_id
_entity_poly.type
_entity_poly.pdbx_seq_one_letter_code
_entity_poly.pdbx_strand_id
1 'polypeptide(L)'
;MSNPVFDHEIYRIAHPVMQKLVKQAVKAREFQATFPNLYNELIRIRDVILRQLVNLLTEKYKERKSLPIEQIKIEVEIIVFGRQLLNHVMGYCQTRQLVDEDIFLLNHLLQPDELTSIFEELYCIFWENIKSYEEWTQFPNFSTNLKRILNEKYFLPDLLPFWDIKSLFLDYLKIYIEYHNFKNSKDIKGTNITQVPSYHEVRNAIKGLKIYGTPLQKSTKSFIGCSPLDANLPPSKFINLHLNLEEDVSNLPVLLSKFIHEFMATRLDNQRNGTDAQPIIDNKVSEKIHSLSIILDDCANSLEVLKRADAILTALISLIYYDKIFETKINKGNIQQFESANYSKFMLSEIHGSANQTIIENAINQDRRNSINHTGMDYFSDLFQTLYELLENDKDIKTIKPKKATIFITCGMRDILYEHTFSKASLSKGLNDMVKNLSPENLYEIINL
;
A
#
# COMPACT_ATOMS: atom_id res chain seq x y z
N MET A 1 20.66 -2.95 19.95
CA MET A 1 20.62 -1.51 20.30
C MET A 1 19.16 -1.08 20.33
N SER A 2 18.66 -0.60 21.47
CA SER A 2 17.23 -0.26 21.68
C SER A 2 16.92 1.21 21.32
N ASN A 3 16.00 1.36 20.36
CA ASN A 3 15.30 2.52 19.78
C ASN A 3 16.08 3.52 18.89
N PRO A 4 15.43 3.91 17.77
CA PRO A 4 14.96 5.29 17.71
C PRO A 4 13.48 5.33 17.27
N VAL A 5 12.60 5.40 18.26
CA VAL A 5 11.32 6.10 18.08
C VAL A 5 11.70 7.57 18.18
N PHE A 6 11.48 8.34 17.11
CA PHE A 6 11.85 9.74 17.06
C PHE A 6 10.69 10.60 17.55
N ASP A 7 10.99 11.64 18.32
CA ASP A 7 9.96 12.52 18.89
C ASP A 7 9.90 13.85 18.14
N HIS A 8 9.61 13.77 16.83
CA HIS A 8 9.43 14.95 15.98
C HIS A 8 8.39 14.69 14.88
N GLU A 9 7.82 15.77 14.33
CA GLU A 9 6.66 15.71 13.42
C GLU A 9 6.93 14.92 12.13
N ILE A 10 8.14 14.96 11.58
CA ILE A 10 8.48 14.16 10.38
C ILE A 10 8.26 12.66 10.65
N TYR A 11 8.67 12.16 11.82
CA TYR A 11 8.48 10.76 12.20
C TYR A 11 7.00 10.46 12.47
N ARG A 12 6.31 11.34 13.22
CA ARG A 12 4.87 11.18 13.53
C ARG A 12 4.00 11.09 12.27
N ILE A 13 4.39 11.75 11.18
CA ILE A 13 3.66 11.69 9.91
C ILE A 13 4.13 10.52 9.04
N ALA A 14 5.44 10.42 8.79
CA ALA A 14 5.97 9.46 7.84
C ALA A 14 5.89 8.02 8.36
N HIS A 15 6.12 7.78 9.65
CA HIS A 15 6.16 6.43 10.20
C HIS A 15 4.82 5.68 10.08
N PRO A 16 3.66 6.24 10.48
CA PRO A 16 2.36 5.60 10.27
C PRO A 16 2.02 5.37 8.79
N VAL A 17 2.32 6.33 7.93
CA VAL A 17 2.12 6.20 6.48
C VAL A 17 2.92 5.01 5.94
N MET A 18 4.19 4.92 6.29
CA MET A 18 5.06 3.85 5.85
C MET A 18 4.65 2.48 6.41
N GLN A 19 4.15 2.42 7.64
CA GLN A 19 3.59 1.17 8.18
C GLN A 19 2.39 0.70 7.36
N LYS A 20 1.48 1.61 6.96
CA LYS A 20 0.34 1.28 6.10
C LYS A 20 0.80 0.79 4.72
N LEU A 21 1.77 1.47 4.10
CA LEU A 21 2.32 1.07 2.80
C LEU A 21 3.06 -0.28 2.86
N VAL A 22 3.82 -0.55 3.92
CA VAL A 22 4.45 -1.87 4.14
C VAL A 22 3.39 -2.95 4.33
N LYS A 23 2.35 -2.71 5.14
CA LYS A 23 1.22 -3.66 5.30
C LYS A 23 0.52 -3.94 3.96
N GLN A 24 0.30 -2.90 3.15
CA GLN A 24 -0.26 -3.04 1.79
C GLN A 24 0.65 -3.91 0.91
N ALA A 25 1.95 -3.61 0.89
CA ALA A 25 2.94 -4.36 0.14
C ALA A 25 3.02 -5.84 0.55
N VAL A 26 2.90 -6.14 1.85
CA VAL A 26 2.83 -7.52 2.36
C VAL A 26 1.58 -8.20 1.82
N LYS A 27 0.39 -7.62 2.00
CA LYS A 27 -0.88 -8.20 1.51
C LYS A 27 -0.86 -8.47 0.01
N ALA A 28 -0.35 -7.53 -0.79
CA ALA A 28 -0.21 -7.70 -2.24
C ALA A 28 0.68 -8.90 -2.58
N ARG A 29 1.80 -9.07 -1.87
CA ARG A 29 2.73 -10.20 -2.07
C ARG A 29 2.18 -11.52 -1.56
N GLU A 30 1.38 -11.53 -0.50
CA GLU A 30 0.69 -12.74 -0.03
C GLU A 30 -0.34 -13.22 -1.05
N PHE A 31 -1.04 -12.28 -1.67
CA PHE A 31 -1.93 -12.60 -2.77
C PHE A 31 -1.13 -13.13 -3.98
N GLN A 32 -0.05 -12.44 -4.38
CA GLN A 32 0.83 -12.88 -5.47
C GLN A 32 1.47 -14.25 -5.20
N ALA A 33 1.87 -14.52 -3.96
CA ALA A 33 2.37 -15.80 -3.48
C ALA A 33 1.37 -16.93 -3.71
N THR A 34 0.09 -16.63 -3.50
CA THR A 34 -1.00 -17.61 -3.59
C THR A 34 -1.45 -17.78 -5.05
N PHE A 35 -1.64 -16.68 -5.76
CA PHE A 35 -2.18 -16.62 -7.13
C PHE A 35 -1.26 -15.82 -8.06
N PRO A 36 -0.09 -16.37 -8.43
CA PRO A 36 0.93 -15.65 -9.18
C PRO A 36 0.50 -15.24 -10.61
N ASN A 37 -0.20 -16.10 -11.34
CA ASN A 37 -0.72 -15.80 -12.67
C ASN A 37 -1.91 -14.84 -12.58
N LEU A 38 -2.83 -15.07 -11.63
CA LEU A 38 -3.95 -14.16 -11.40
C LEU A 38 -3.47 -12.76 -11.04
N TYR A 39 -2.43 -12.63 -10.21
CA TYR A 39 -1.89 -11.33 -9.83
C TYR A 39 -1.39 -10.55 -11.06
N ASN A 40 -0.64 -11.21 -11.95
CA ASN A 40 -0.20 -10.61 -13.21
C ASN A 40 -1.39 -10.25 -14.11
N GLU A 41 -2.41 -11.10 -14.14
CA GLU A 41 -3.63 -10.86 -14.90
C GLU A 41 -4.42 -9.67 -14.33
N LEU A 42 -4.51 -9.53 -13.01
CA LEU A 42 -5.15 -8.38 -12.35
C LEU A 42 -4.40 -7.07 -12.64
N ILE A 43 -3.07 -7.09 -12.75
CA ILE A 43 -2.29 -5.93 -13.23
C ILE A 43 -2.71 -5.57 -14.66
N ARG A 44 -2.79 -6.57 -15.56
CA ARG A 44 -3.22 -6.36 -16.96
C ARG A 44 -4.64 -5.79 -17.04
N ILE A 45 -5.58 -6.34 -16.27
CA ILE A 45 -6.98 -5.91 -16.21
C ILE A 45 -7.06 -4.47 -15.69
N ARG A 46 -6.31 -4.15 -14.64
CA ARG A 46 -6.25 -2.78 -14.11
C ARG A 46 -5.75 -1.78 -15.15
N ASP A 47 -4.75 -2.14 -15.95
CA ASP A 47 -4.28 -1.28 -17.04
C ASP A 47 -5.33 -1.06 -18.13
N VAL A 48 -6.15 -2.07 -18.42
CA VAL A 48 -7.31 -1.93 -19.32
C VAL A 48 -8.34 -0.97 -18.73
N ILE A 49 -8.70 -1.15 -17.46
CA ILE A 49 -9.63 -0.28 -16.74
C ILE A 49 -9.11 1.16 -16.69
N LEU A 50 -7.82 1.36 -16.41
CA LEU A 50 -7.16 2.66 -16.41
C LEU A 50 -7.33 3.37 -17.76
N ARG A 51 -6.98 2.69 -18.85
CA ARG A 51 -7.09 3.26 -20.20
C ARG A 51 -8.54 3.64 -20.52
N GLN A 52 -9.49 2.77 -20.18
CA GLN A 52 -10.90 3.04 -20.43
C GLN A 52 -11.40 4.22 -19.58
N LEU A 53 -11.07 4.26 -18.30
CA LEU A 53 -11.42 5.36 -17.39
C LEU A 53 -10.87 6.70 -17.88
N VAL A 54 -9.59 6.75 -18.28
CA VAL A 54 -8.96 7.95 -18.83
C VAL A 54 -9.67 8.43 -20.09
N ASN A 55 -10.01 7.51 -21.00
CA ASN A 55 -10.74 7.84 -22.22
C ASN A 55 -12.13 8.42 -21.92
N LEU A 56 -12.91 7.74 -21.07
CA LEU A 56 -14.25 8.18 -20.68
C LEU A 56 -14.25 9.57 -20.03
N LEU A 57 -13.31 9.83 -19.11
CA LEU A 57 -13.16 11.14 -18.48
C LEU A 57 -12.72 12.22 -19.47
N THR A 58 -11.78 11.89 -20.36
CA THR A 58 -11.28 12.83 -21.37
C THR A 58 -12.39 13.28 -22.32
N GLU A 59 -13.23 12.35 -22.80
CA GLU A 59 -14.37 12.70 -23.65
C GLU A 59 -15.38 13.58 -22.91
N LYS A 60 -15.63 13.30 -21.63
CA LYS A 60 -16.52 14.13 -20.81
C LYS A 60 -15.99 15.55 -20.59
N TYR A 61 -14.67 15.71 -20.46
CA TYR A 61 -14.05 17.03 -20.43
C TYR A 61 -14.22 17.77 -21.76
N LYS A 62 -14.01 17.11 -22.89
CA LYS A 62 -14.22 17.69 -24.23
C LYS A 62 -15.66 18.12 -24.47
N GLU A 63 -16.63 17.34 -23.98
CA GLU A 63 -18.06 17.65 -24.08
C GLU A 63 -18.46 18.89 -23.26
N ARG A 64 -17.90 19.06 -22.06
CA ARG A 64 -18.42 20.02 -21.06
C ARG A 64 -17.53 21.23 -20.79
N LYS A 65 -16.25 21.19 -21.18
CA LYS A 65 -15.28 22.24 -20.88
C LYS A 65 -14.50 22.61 -22.15
N SER A 66 -14.36 23.90 -22.38
CA SER A 66 -13.45 24.41 -23.42
C SER A 66 -12.04 24.56 -22.84
N LEU A 67 -11.36 23.42 -22.68
CA LEU A 67 -9.97 23.36 -22.18
C LEU A 67 -9.03 22.85 -23.27
N PRO A 68 -7.78 23.32 -23.32
CA PRO A 68 -6.75 22.72 -24.16
C PRO A 68 -6.52 21.25 -23.79
N ILE A 69 -6.17 20.42 -24.79
CA ILE A 69 -5.95 18.97 -24.60
C ILE A 69 -4.94 18.66 -23.49
N GLU A 70 -3.84 19.41 -23.43
CA GLU A 70 -2.82 19.24 -22.40
C GLU A 70 -3.36 19.54 -20.99
N GLN A 71 -4.24 20.53 -20.85
CA GLN A 71 -4.88 20.81 -19.57
C GLN A 71 -5.84 19.68 -19.18
N ILE A 72 -6.63 19.16 -20.12
CA ILE A 72 -7.52 18.02 -19.88
C ILE A 72 -6.72 16.82 -19.37
N LYS A 73 -5.57 16.53 -19.99
CA LYS A 73 -4.69 15.44 -19.56
C LYS A 73 -4.23 15.60 -18.11
N ILE A 74 -3.78 16.80 -17.73
CA ILE A 74 -3.37 17.11 -16.36
C ILE A 74 -4.53 16.93 -15.37
N GLU A 75 -5.71 17.45 -15.69
CA GLU A 75 -6.91 17.31 -14.82
C GLU A 75 -7.31 15.83 -14.64
N VAL A 76 -7.30 15.05 -15.73
CA VAL A 76 -7.62 13.62 -15.69
C VAL A 76 -6.58 12.85 -14.86
N GLU A 77 -5.29 13.15 -15.00
CA GLU A 77 -4.24 12.52 -14.18
C GLU A 77 -4.41 12.85 -12.69
N ILE A 78 -4.76 14.09 -12.35
CA ILE A 78 -5.05 14.52 -10.96
C ILE A 78 -6.23 13.73 -10.39
N ILE A 79 -7.29 13.53 -11.17
CA ILE A 79 -8.47 12.75 -10.76
C ILE A 79 -8.10 11.27 -10.58
N VAL A 80 -7.49 10.66 -11.59
CA VAL A 80 -7.24 9.22 -11.63
C VAL A 80 -6.23 8.79 -10.55
N PHE A 81 -5.12 9.53 -10.42
CA PHE A 81 -4.02 9.17 -9.52
C PHE A 81 -4.00 10.00 -8.25
N GLY A 82 -4.13 11.32 -8.37
CA GLY A 82 -4.08 12.23 -7.21
C GLY A 82 -5.24 12.02 -6.24
N ARG A 83 -6.45 11.84 -6.77
CA ARG A 83 -7.65 11.51 -5.98
C ARG A 83 -7.93 10.02 -5.87
N GLN A 84 -7.10 9.20 -6.50
CA GLN A 84 -7.19 7.74 -6.46
C GLN A 84 -8.50 7.16 -7.05
N LEU A 85 -9.16 7.85 -7.99
CA LEU A 85 -10.42 7.37 -8.58
C LEU A 85 -10.32 5.93 -9.13
N LEU A 86 -9.17 5.55 -9.71
CA LEU A 86 -8.98 4.18 -10.18
C LEU A 86 -9.05 3.16 -9.02
N ASN A 87 -8.52 3.48 -7.84
CA ASN A 87 -8.66 2.61 -6.66
C ASN A 87 -10.13 2.49 -6.23
N HIS A 88 -10.92 3.56 -6.33
CA HIS A 88 -12.37 3.50 -6.08
C HIS A 88 -13.10 2.63 -7.12
N VAL A 89 -12.73 2.73 -8.40
CA VAL A 89 -13.26 1.84 -9.46
C VAL A 89 -12.91 0.39 -9.16
N MET A 90 -11.68 0.07 -8.74
CA MET A 90 -11.31 -1.28 -8.34
C MET A 90 -12.13 -1.75 -7.12
N GLY A 91 -12.40 -0.86 -6.16
CA GLY A 91 -13.28 -1.15 -5.03
C GLY A 91 -14.72 -1.48 -5.46
N TYR A 92 -15.24 -0.74 -6.45
CA TYR A 92 -16.54 -1.03 -7.06
C TYR A 92 -16.54 -2.34 -7.85
N CYS A 93 -15.48 -2.67 -8.57
CA CYS A 93 -15.35 -3.96 -9.26
C CYS A 93 -15.50 -5.15 -8.28
N GLN A 94 -14.94 -5.01 -7.07
CA GLN A 94 -15.07 -6.02 -6.03
C GLN A 94 -16.44 -6.03 -5.34
N THR A 95 -16.94 -4.87 -4.92
CA THR A 95 -18.09 -4.76 -4.00
C THR A 95 -19.41 -4.45 -4.67
N ARG A 96 -19.35 -3.90 -5.89
CA ARG A 96 -20.47 -3.27 -6.63
C ARG A 96 -21.17 -2.18 -5.82
N GLN A 97 -20.44 -1.54 -4.91
CA GLN A 97 -20.92 -0.44 -4.08
C GLN A 97 -20.03 0.79 -4.30
N LEU A 98 -20.67 1.94 -4.49
CA LEU A 98 -20.01 3.24 -4.52
C LEU A 98 -19.84 3.70 -3.06
N VAL A 99 -18.62 3.61 -2.52
CA VAL A 99 -18.28 4.02 -1.14
C VAL A 99 -17.37 5.26 -1.19
N ASP A 100 -17.70 6.27 -0.37
CA ASP A 100 -16.98 7.53 -0.07
C ASP A 100 -16.58 8.46 -1.26
N GLU A 101 -17.28 9.59 -1.27
CA GLU A 101 -16.84 11.00 -1.36
C GLU A 101 -16.00 11.58 -2.52
N ASP A 102 -15.52 10.82 -3.50
CA ASP A 102 -15.00 11.47 -4.73
C ASP A 102 -16.10 11.79 -5.77
N ILE A 103 -17.35 11.41 -5.47
CA ILE A 103 -18.56 11.83 -6.22
C ILE A 103 -18.65 13.37 -6.26
N PHE A 104 -18.30 14.05 -5.15
CA PHE A 104 -18.36 15.51 -5.07
C PHE A 104 -17.31 16.22 -5.94
N LEU A 105 -16.15 15.61 -6.12
CA LEU A 105 -15.04 16.17 -6.89
C LEU A 105 -15.22 15.99 -8.41
N LEU A 106 -16.03 15.01 -8.81
CA LEU A 106 -16.50 14.82 -10.18
C LEU A 106 -17.83 15.51 -10.49
N ASN A 107 -18.61 15.98 -9.51
CA ASN A 107 -19.90 16.66 -9.76
C ASN A 107 -19.79 17.90 -10.70
N HIS A 108 -18.59 18.47 -10.84
CA HIS A 108 -18.32 19.56 -11.79
C HIS A 108 -18.08 19.09 -13.24
N LEU A 109 -17.94 17.78 -13.44
CA LEU A 109 -17.68 17.10 -14.72
C LEU A 109 -18.79 16.09 -15.07
N LEU A 110 -19.20 15.24 -14.14
CA LEU A 110 -20.17 14.14 -14.30
C LEU A 110 -21.38 14.33 -13.39
N GLN A 111 -22.55 13.89 -13.86
CA GLN A 111 -23.72 13.69 -13.00
C GLN A 111 -23.63 12.33 -12.27
N PRO A 112 -24.31 12.13 -11.13
CA PRO A 112 -24.22 10.89 -10.36
C PRO A 112 -24.61 9.62 -11.14
N ASP A 113 -25.60 9.71 -12.02
CA ASP A 113 -26.03 8.63 -12.92
C ASP A 113 -24.97 8.29 -13.98
N GLU A 114 -24.32 9.30 -14.56
CA GLU A 114 -23.19 9.11 -15.49
C GLU A 114 -22.01 8.43 -14.80
N LEU A 115 -21.70 8.85 -13.57
CA LEU A 115 -20.63 8.22 -12.78
C LEU A 115 -20.94 6.74 -12.51
N THR A 116 -22.17 6.45 -12.10
CA THR A 116 -22.64 5.07 -11.87
C THR A 116 -22.54 4.25 -13.16
N SER A 117 -22.92 4.83 -14.31
CA SER A 117 -22.80 4.16 -15.61
C SER A 117 -21.35 3.83 -15.97
N ILE A 118 -20.42 4.77 -15.75
CA ILE A 118 -18.98 4.54 -16.00
C ILE A 118 -18.47 3.40 -15.12
N PHE A 119 -18.83 3.42 -13.83
CA PHE A 119 -18.39 2.38 -12.89
C PHE A 119 -18.96 1.00 -13.24
N GLU A 120 -20.21 0.92 -13.67
CA GLU A 120 -20.83 -0.34 -14.11
C GLU A 120 -20.20 -0.87 -15.40
N GLU A 121 -19.87 0.00 -16.37
CA GLU A 121 -19.15 -0.38 -17.58
C GLU A 121 -17.78 -1.00 -17.23
N LEU A 122 -17.01 -0.35 -16.36
CA LEU A 122 -15.71 -0.84 -15.92
C LEU A 122 -15.81 -2.12 -15.08
N TYR A 123 -16.88 -2.27 -14.28
CA TYR A 123 -17.19 -3.51 -13.55
C TYR A 123 -17.42 -4.68 -14.52
N CYS A 124 -18.18 -4.47 -15.59
CA CYS A 124 -18.42 -5.50 -16.61
C CYS A 124 -17.10 -5.92 -17.28
N ILE A 125 -16.28 -4.95 -17.70
CA ILE A 125 -14.96 -5.22 -18.28
C ILE A 125 -14.09 -6.04 -17.32
N PHE A 126 -14.05 -5.68 -16.03
CA PHE A 126 -13.30 -6.43 -15.03
C PHE A 126 -13.71 -7.91 -14.99
N TRP A 127 -15.01 -8.18 -14.79
CA TRP A 127 -15.49 -9.55 -14.61
C TRP A 127 -15.50 -10.38 -15.90
N GLU A 128 -15.64 -9.76 -17.07
CA GLU A 128 -15.44 -10.44 -18.35
C GLU A 128 -14.01 -10.97 -18.50
N ASN A 129 -13.01 -10.16 -18.15
CA ASN A 129 -11.61 -10.60 -18.21
C ASN A 129 -11.32 -11.70 -17.16
N ILE A 130 -11.90 -11.61 -15.95
CA ILE A 130 -11.79 -12.69 -14.96
C ILE A 130 -12.43 -13.99 -15.46
N LYS A 131 -13.56 -13.90 -16.16
CA LYS A 131 -14.20 -15.08 -16.76
C LYS A 131 -13.31 -15.71 -17.83
N SER A 132 -12.68 -14.90 -18.70
CA SER A 132 -11.71 -15.41 -19.67
C SER A 132 -10.51 -16.09 -18.99
N TYR A 133 -10.05 -15.57 -17.86
CA TYR A 133 -9.00 -16.21 -17.05
C TYR A 133 -9.44 -17.57 -16.48
N GLU A 134 -10.67 -17.66 -15.96
CA GLU A 134 -11.26 -18.92 -15.48
C GLU A 134 -11.35 -19.97 -16.60
N GLU A 135 -11.79 -19.57 -17.80
CA GLU A 135 -11.85 -20.45 -18.97
C GLU A 135 -10.47 -20.97 -19.39
N TRP A 136 -9.43 -20.13 -19.30
CA TRP A 136 -8.06 -20.50 -19.62
C TRP A 136 -7.43 -21.44 -18.58
N THR A 137 -7.63 -21.16 -17.29
CA THR A 137 -7.08 -21.96 -16.18
C THR A 137 -7.83 -23.27 -15.93
N GLN A 138 -9.09 -23.35 -16.36
CA GLN A 138 -10.00 -24.46 -16.07
C GLN A 138 -10.22 -24.70 -14.56
N PHE A 139 -10.02 -23.67 -13.74
CA PHE A 139 -10.30 -23.74 -12.30
C PHE A 139 -11.81 -23.74 -12.05
N PRO A 140 -12.37 -24.78 -11.41
CA PRO A 140 -13.81 -24.87 -11.22
C PRO A 140 -14.31 -23.78 -10.26
N ASN A 141 -15.38 -23.07 -10.68
CA ASN A 141 -16.05 -22.02 -9.92
C ASN A 141 -15.10 -20.90 -9.45
N PHE A 142 -14.06 -20.60 -10.22
CA PHE A 142 -13.02 -19.67 -9.83
C PHE A 142 -13.55 -18.27 -9.62
N SER A 143 -14.39 -17.73 -10.52
CA SER A 143 -14.95 -16.37 -10.34
C SER A 143 -15.74 -16.24 -9.03
N THR A 144 -16.51 -17.26 -8.68
CA THR A 144 -17.30 -17.29 -7.43
C THR A 144 -16.38 -17.35 -6.21
N ASN A 145 -15.37 -18.21 -6.25
CA ASN A 145 -14.39 -18.34 -5.18
C ASN A 145 -13.53 -17.07 -5.04
N LEU A 146 -13.17 -16.43 -6.14
CA LEU A 146 -12.43 -15.17 -6.14
C LEU A 146 -13.24 -14.05 -5.46
N LYS A 147 -14.55 -13.92 -5.77
CA LYS A 147 -15.43 -12.98 -5.08
C LYS A 147 -15.41 -13.20 -3.57
N ARG A 148 -15.50 -14.46 -3.14
CA ARG A 148 -15.43 -14.83 -1.72
C ARG A 148 -14.08 -14.47 -1.10
N ILE A 149 -12.97 -14.86 -1.73
CA ILE A 149 -11.61 -14.58 -1.27
C ILE A 149 -11.36 -13.07 -1.13
N LEU A 150 -11.79 -12.28 -2.12
CA LEU A 150 -11.71 -10.83 -2.07
C LEU A 150 -12.58 -10.27 -0.96
N ASN A 151 -13.81 -10.76 -0.77
CA ASN A 151 -14.68 -10.24 0.30
C ASN A 151 -14.19 -10.60 1.70
N GLU A 152 -13.60 -11.78 1.89
CA GLU A 152 -13.15 -12.25 3.20
C GLU A 152 -11.74 -11.77 3.55
N LYS A 153 -10.75 -11.97 2.67
CA LYS A 153 -9.34 -11.84 3.04
C LYS A 153 -8.62 -10.63 2.43
N TYR A 154 -8.93 -10.30 1.18
CA TYR A 154 -8.16 -9.28 0.45
C TYR A 154 -8.98 -8.03 0.16
N PHE A 155 -8.37 -7.01 -0.42
CA PHE A 155 -9.10 -5.83 -0.90
C PHE A 155 -8.43 -5.36 -2.19
N LEU A 156 -9.16 -5.43 -3.29
CA LEU A 156 -8.63 -5.27 -4.63
C LEU A 156 -7.87 -3.94 -4.84
N PRO A 157 -8.33 -2.79 -4.31
CA PRO A 157 -7.57 -1.54 -4.37
C PRO A 157 -6.19 -1.61 -3.72
N ASP A 158 -6.06 -2.41 -2.65
CA ASP A 158 -4.82 -2.53 -1.90
C ASP A 158 -3.84 -3.55 -2.52
N LEU A 159 -4.35 -4.49 -3.32
CA LEU A 159 -3.53 -5.54 -3.93
C LEU A 159 -2.63 -5.03 -5.03
N LEU A 160 -3.00 -3.93 -5.69
CA LEU A 160 -2.33 -3.46 -6.89
C LEU A 160 -1.82 -2.04 -6.63
N PRO A 161 -0.71 -1.83 -5.91
CA PRO A 161 -0.13 -0.49 -5.78
C PRO A 161 0.34 0.03 -7.16
N PHE A 162 0.34 1.36 -7.36
CA PHE A 162 0.94 2.01 -8.56
C PHE A 162 2.45 2.21 -8.44
N TRP A 163 3.01 1.88 -7.29
CA TRP A 163 4.40 2.11 -6.94
C TRP A 163 5.11 0.78 -6.74
N ASP A 164 6.42 0.77 -6.94
CA ASP A 164 7.28 -0.37 -6.67
C ASP A 164 7.99 -0.24 -5.32
N ILE A 165 8.38 -1.38 -4.75
CA ILE A 165 8.98 -1.43 -3.41
C ILE A 165 10.38 -0.82 -3.33
N LYS A 166 11.12 -0.78 -4.46
CA LYS A 166 12.48 -0.23 -4.50
C LYS A 166 12.43 1.29 -4.44
N SER A 167 11.48 1.90 -5.16
CA SER A 167 11.19 3.34 -5.04
C SER A 167 10.76 3.71 -3.63
N LEU A 168 9.83 2.95 -3.04
CA LEU A 168 9.39 3.17 -1.65
C LEU A 168 10.54 3.04 -0.65
N PHE A 169 11.45 2.09 -0.85
CA PHE A 169 12.67 1.95 -0.06
C PHE A 169 13.58 3.17 -0.15
N LEU A 170 13.86 3.67 -1.35
CA LEU A 170 14.72 4.84 -1.55
C LEU A 170 14.12 6.08 -0.91
N ASP A 171 12.84 6.35 -1.13
CA ASP A 171 12.18 7.52 -0.55
C ASP A 171 12.13 7.47 0.98
N TYR A 172 11.84 6.29 1.55
CA TYR A 172 11.88 6.14 3.00
C TYR A 172 13.28 6.23 3.58
N LEU A 173 14.31 5.72 2.89
CA LEU A 173 15.70 5.85 3.34
C LEU A 173 16.12 7.32 3.45
N LYS A 174 15.73 8.16 2.49
CA LYS A 174 16.00 9.61 2.54
C LYS A 174 15.35 10.24 3.78
N ILE A 175 14.08 9.92 4.03
CA ILE A 175 13.34 10.38 5.22
C ILE A 175 13.98 9.87 6.52
N TYR A 176 14.39 8.60 6.54
CA TYR A 176 15.04 7.98 7.69
C TYR A 176 16.36 8.68 8.03
N ILE A 177 17.18 9.01 7.04
CA ILE A 177 18.43 9.78 7.22
C ILE A 177 18.09 11.16 7.79
N GLU A 178 17.04 11.82 7.27
CA GLU A 178 16.60 13.13 7.76
C GLU A 178 16.08 13.13 9.20
N TYR A 179 15.53 12.02 9.71
CA TYR A 179 15.14 11.93 11.13
C TYR A 179 16.29 12.26 12.08
N HIS A 180 17.52 11.93 11.68
CA HIS A 180 18.71 12.15 12.48
C HIS A 180 19.19 13.61 12.48
N ASN A 181 18.58 14.52 11.71
CA ASN A 181 18.85 15.96 11.74
C ASN A 181 18.14 16.70 12.86
N PHE A 182 17.13 16.09 13.47
CA PHE A 182 16.25 16.75 14.44
C PHE A 182 16.36 16.10 15.81
N LYS A 183 15.91 16.84 16.83
CA LYS A 183 16.06 16.44 18.23
C LYS A 183 15.57 15.01 18.43
N ASN A 184 16.48 14.17 18.91
CA ASN A 184 16.19 12.80 19.31
C ASN A 184 16.42 12.67 20.81
N SER A 185 15.59 11.91 21.51
CA SER A 185 15.65 11.79 22.98
C SER A 185 16.93 11.14 23.50
N LYS A 186 17.80 10.61 22.61
CA LYS A 186 19.10 10.02 22.95
C LYS A 186 20.18 10.52 22.00
N ASP A 187 21.19 11.17 22.59
CA ASP A 187 22.36 11.75 21.96
C ASP A 187 22.98 10.84 20.89
N ILE A 188 22.91 11.29 19.63
CA ILE A 188 23.85 10.85 18.60
C ILE A 188 25.14 11.60 18.92
N LYS A 189 26.08 10.89 19.53
CA LYS A 189 27.46 11.31 19.85
C LYS A 189 27.87 12.70 19.33
N GLY A 190 27.79 13.70 20.21
CA GLY A 190 28.60 14.92 20.13
C GLY A 190 28.06 16.09 19.32
N THR A 191 26.90 15.99 18.69
CA THR A 191 26.21 17.15 18.08
C THR A 191 24.94 17.48 18.88
N ASN A 192 24.88 18.71 19.40
CA ASN A 192 23.71 19.26 20.07
C ASN A 192 22.55 19.43 19.08
N ILE A 193 21.89 18.34 18.73
CA ILE A 193 20.69 18.39 17.90
C ILE A 193 19.50 18.69 18.82
N THR A 194 19.25 19.98 19.05
CA THR A 194 18.13 20.46 19.88
C THR A 194 16.97 21.03 19.06
N GLN A 195 17.07 21.00 17.73
CA GLN A 195 16.13 21.67 16.84
C GLN A 195 14.89 20.81 16.54
N VAL A 196 13.72 21.41 16.71
CA VAL A 196 12.43 20.91 16.22
C VAL A 196 12.31 21.32 14.74
N PRO A 197 11.86 20.44 13.84
CA PRO A 197 11.72 20.77 12.42
C PRO A 197 10.68 21.88 12.22
N SER A 198 11.01 22.86 11.38
CA SER A 198 10.07 23.87 10.90
C SER A 198 9.05 23.27 9.93
N TYR A 199 7.93 23.98 9.70
CA TYR A 199 6.91 23.55 8.75
C TYR A 199 7.47 23.27 7.34
N HIS A 200 8.39 24.11 6.86
CA HIS A 200 9.00 23.93 5.54
C HIS A 200 9.90 22.69 5.50
N GLU A 201 10.67 22.43 6.56
CA GLU A 201 11.49 21.21 6.67
C GLU A 201 10.60 19.97 6.71
N VAL A 202 9.53 19.96 7.52
CA VAL A 202 8.57 18.85 7.55
C VAL A 202 7.98 18.61 6.16
N ARG A 203 7.47 19.66 5.51
CA ARG A 203 6.86 19.56 4.18
C ARG A 203 7.84 19.02 3.14
N ASN A 204 9.10 19.47 3.18
CA ASN A 204 10.12 19.06 2.23
C ASN A 204 10.55 17.60 2.44
N ALA A 205 10.68 17.17 3.70
CA ALA A 205 11.02 15.80 4.07
C ALA A 205 9.97 14.80 3.59
N ILE A 206 8.69 15.08 3.90
CA ILE A 206 7.60 14.12 3.62
C ILE A 206 7.02 14.27 2.20
N LYS A 207 7.49 15.22 1.38
CA LYS A 207 6.92 15.47 0.04
C LYS A 207 6.92 14.22 -0.83
N GLY A 208 7.98 13.39 -0.70
CA GLY A 208 8.13 12.15 -1.45
C GLY A 208 7.04 11.15 -1.12
N LEU A 209 6.49 11.17 0.10
CA LEU A 209 5.41 10.26 0.50
C LEU A 209 4.08 10.56 -0.18
N LYS A 210 3.87 11.77 -0.70
CA LYS A 210 2.58 12.19 -1.28
C LYS A 210 2.22 11.46 -2.57
N ILE A 211 3.21 10.89 -3.26
CA ILE A 211 2.97 10.11 -4.48
C ILE A 211 2.40 8.71 -4.17
N TYR A 212 2.58 8.24 -2.94
CA TYR A 212 2.07 6.96 -2.48
C TYR A 212 0.66 7.19 -1.97
N GLY A 213 -0.33 6.83 -2.80
CA GLY A 213 -1.74 6.82 -2.39
C GLY A 213 -1.90 6.04 -1.09
N THR A 214 -2.65 6.58 -0.12
CA THR A 214 -2.92 5.87 1.13
C THR A 214 -3.84 4.67 0.81
N PRO A 215 -3.53 3.46 1.32
CA PRO A 215 -4.37 2.28 1.11
C PRO A 215 -5.82 2.58 1.47
N LEU A 216 -6.74 2.15 0.62
CA LEU A 216 -8.17 2.37 0.85
C LEU A 216 -8.61 1.40 1.96
N GLN A 217 -9.45 1.88 2.87
CA GLN A 217 -9.92 1.03 3.95
C GLN A 217 -10.86 -0.05 3.41
N LYS A 218 -10.56 -1.32 3.69
CA LYS A 218 -11.48 -2.44 3.47
C LYS A 218 -12.59 -2.35 4.51
N SER A 219 -13.58 -1.52 4.22
CA SER A 219 -14.75 -1.35 5.05
C SER A 219 -15.95 -1.48 4.14
N THR A 220 -16.48 -2.70 4.03
CA THR A 220 -17.59 -3.00 3.14
C THR A 220 -18.92 -2.44 3.65
N LYS A 221 -18.95 -1.91 4.89
CA LYS A 221 -20.17 -1.40 5.51
C LYS A 221 -19.98 -0.18 6.41
N SER A 222 -18.77 0.10 6.91
CA SER A 222 -18.47 1.36 7.62
C SER A 222 -17.94 2.39 6.61
N PHE A 223 -18.29 3.66 6.74
CA PHE A 223 -17.83 4.67 5.79
C PHE A 223 -17.90 6.07 6.39
N ILE A 224 -17.21 7.02 5.77
CA ILE A 224 -17.18 8.40 6.20
C ILE A 224 -17.80 9.26 5.11
N GLY A 225 -19.04 9.68 5.32
CA GLY A 225 -19.87 10.26 4.27
C GLY A 225 -20.74 11.42 4.74
N CYS A 226 -20.99 12.37 3.84
CA CYS A 226 -22.10 13.32 3.96
C CYS A 226 -23.45 12.68 3.59
N SER A 227 -23.44 11.55 2.88
CA SER A 227 -24.65 10.85 2.44
C SER A 227 -25.28 10.07 3.59
N PRO A 228 -26.60 10.21 3.83
CA PRO A 228 -27.30 9.36 4.78
C PRO A 228 -27.36 7.91 4.30
N LEU A 229 -27.47 6.97 5.25
CA LEU A 229 -27.72 5.55 4.97
C LEU A 229 -29.04 5.30 4.21
N ASP A 230 -30.00 6.21 4.35
CA ASP A 230 -31.26 6.19 3.60
C ASP A 230 -31.17 7.19 2.44
N ALA A 231 -31.19 6.67 1.20
CA ALA A 231 -31.11 7.45 -0.02
C ALA A 231 -32.24 8.50 -0.17
N ASN A 232 -33.30 8.43 0.65
CA ASN A 232 -34.39 9.40 0.65
C ASN A 232 -34.16 10.60 1.57
N LEU A 233 -33.11 10.57 2.41
CA LEU A 233 -32.76 11.68 3.28
C LEU A 233 -31.83 12.67 2.56
N PRO A 234 -31.97 13.98 2.80
CA PRO A 234 -31.04 14.95 2.25
C PRO A 234 -29.62 14.74 2.82
N PRO A 235 -28.56 15.03 2.04
CA PRO A 235 -27.18 14.98 2.53
C PRO A 235 -27.00 15.81 3.80
N SER A 236 -26.26 15.26 4.75
CA SER A 236 -25.86 15.99 5.96
C SER A 236 -24.97 17.17 5.60
N LYS A 237 -25.09 18.27 6.36
CA LYS A 237 -24.17 19.41 6.29
C LYS A 237 -22.77 19.08 6.84
N PHE A 238 -22.65 17.99 7.59
CA PHE A 238 -21.42 17.55 8.23
C PHE A 238 -21.09 16.13 7.78
N ILE A 239 -19.79 15.85 7.66
CA ILE A 239 -19.28 14.50 7.49
C ILE A 239 -19.73 13.64 8.68
N ASN A 240 -20.28 12.46 8.38
CA ASN A 240 -20.68 11.47 9.37
C ASN A 240 -19.76 10.25 9.32
N LEU A 241 -19.48 9.67 10.48
CA LEU A 241 -18.87 8.35 10.57
C LEU A 241 -19.98 7.31 10.74
N HIS A 242 -20.18 6.46 9.73
CA HIS A 242 -21.06 5.32 9.78
C HIS A 242 -20.25 4.08 10.18
N LEU A 243 -20.58 3.47 11.32
CA LEU A 243 -19.93 2.24 11.78
C LEU A 243 -20.89 1.06 11.68
N ASN A 244 -20.45 0.01 10.98
CA ASN A 244 -21.15 -1.25 11.01
C ASN A 244 -20.80 -2.01 12.31
N LEU A 245 -21.80 -2.64 12.93
CA LEU A 245 -21.61 -3.42 14.15
C LEU A 245 -20.78 -4.70 13.93
N GLU A 246 -20.69 -5.18 12.69
CA GLU A 246 -19.87 -6.32 12.28
C GLU A 246 -18.46 -5.91 11.83
N GLU A 247 -18.10 -4.63 11.95
CA GLU A 247 -16.76 -4.15 11.62
C GLU A 247 -15.72 -4.78 12.56
N ASP A 248 -14.59 -5.22 12.00
CA ASP A 248 -13.48 -5.71 12.82
C ASP A 248 -12.99 -4.59 13.74
N VAL A 249 -12.93 -4.86 15.04
CA VAL A 249 -12.51 -3.90 16.08
C VAL A 249 -11.10 -3.34 15.79
N SER A 250 -10.24 -4.12 15.12
CA SER A 250 -8.91 -3.68 14.70
C SER A 250 -8.93 -2.54 13.66
N ASN A 251 -10.03 -2.37 12.92
CA ASN A 251 -10.22 -1.28 11.97
C ASN A 251 -10.68 0.02 12.64
N LEU A 252 -11.22 -0.03 13.86
CA LEU A 252 -11.82 1.14 14.52
C LEU A 252 -10.84 2.30 14.72
N PRO A 253 -9.59 2.10 15.21
CA PRO A 253 -8.63 3.20 15.34
C PRO A 253 -8.30 3.85 13.99
N VAL A 254 -8.29 3.05 12.91
CA VAL A 254 -8.01 3.49 11.54
C VAL A 254 -9.18 4.31 10.98
N LEU A 255 -10.42 3.88 11.23
CA LEU A 255 -11.65 4.61 10.87
C LEU A 255 -11.76 5.94 11.61
N LEU A 256 -11.53 5.94 12.93
CA LEU A 256 -11.55 7.16 13.73
C LEU A 256 -10.46 8.15 13.31
N SER A 257 -9.26 7.67 13.03
CA SER A 257 -8.16 8.51 12.53
C SER A 257 -8.55 9.14 11.19
N LYS A 258 -9.06 8.36 10.23
CA LYS A 258 -9.53 8.89 8.93
C LYS A 258 -10.62 9.95 9.11
N PHE A 259 -11.62 9.67 9.95
CA PHE A 259 -12.73 10.59 10.22
C PHE A 259 -12.25 11.94 10.78
N ILE A 260 -11.32 11.93 11.73
CA ILE A 260 -10.78 13.17 12.31
C ILE A 260 -10.08 14.02 11.24
N HIS A 261 -9.30 13.39 10.35
CA HIS A 261 -8.61 14.08 9.27
C HIS A 261 -9.57 14.66 8.25
N GLU A 262 -10.55 13.87 7.78
CA GLU A 262 -11.55 14.30 6.81
C GLU A 262 -12.47 15.38 7.37
N PHE A 263 -12.91 15.23 8.62
CA PHE A 263 -13.67 16.26 9.32
C PHE A 263 -12.91 17.59 9.37
N MET A 264 -11.60 17.57 9.68
CA MET A 264 -10.78 18.78 9.69
C MET A 264 -10.56 19.36 8.30
N ALA A 265 -10.28 18.53 7.29
CA ALA A 265 -10.13 18.97 5.92
C ALA A 265 -11.41 19.70 5.45
N THR A 266 -12.56 19.07 5.62
CA THR A 266 -13.87 19.64 5.24
C THR A 266 -14.20 20.89 6.03
N ARG A 267 -13.83 20.96 7.32
CA ARG A 267 -13.98 22.20 8.09
C ARG A 267 -13.16 23.35 7.50
N LEU A 268 -11.91 23.08 7.12
CA LEU A 268 -11.03 24.09 6.51
C LEU A 268 -11.53 24.50 5.12
N ASP A 269 -12.00 23.54 4.32
CA ASP A 269 -12.54 23.80 2.98
C ASP A 269 -13.85 24.60 3.05
N ASN A 270 -14.73 24.30 4.01
CA ASN A 270 -15.92 25.10 4.29
C ASN A 270 -15.57 26.53 4.72
N GLN A 271 -14.51 26.73 5.52
CA GLN A 271 -14.03 28.06 5.88
C GLN A 271 -13.47 28.83 4.68
N ARG A 272 -12.82 28.13 3.75
CA ARG A 272 -12.29 28.69 2.51
C ARG A 272 -13.38 29.05 1.51
N ASN A 273 -14.49 28.32 1.53
CA ASN A 273 -15.62 28.50 0.60
C ASN A 273 -15.15 28.56 -0.88
N GLY A 274 -14.23 27.66 -1.25
CA GLY A 274 -13.65 27.60 -2.60
C GLY A 274 -12.66 28.73 -2.96
N THR A 275 -12.18 29.49 -1.98
CA THR A 275 -11.17 30.55 -2.18
C THR A 275 -9.83 30.17 -1.55
N ASP A 276 -8.75 30.84 -1.95
CA ASP A 276 -7.42 30.70 -1.36
C ASP A 276 -7.28 31.39 0.01
N ALA A 277 -8.39 31.74 0.67
CA ALA A 277 -8.38 32.39 1.97
C ALA A 277 -7.65 31.52 3.01
N GLN A 278 -6.86 32.16 3.88
CA GLN A 278 -6.23 31.46 4.99
C GLN A 278 -7.30 31.10 6.03
N PRO A 279 -7.48 29.80 6.34
CA PRO A 279 -8.48 29.38 7.32
C PRO A 279 -8.07 29.81 8.73
N ILE A 280 -9.05 30.03 9.60
CA ILE A 280 -8.79 30.34 11.01
C ILE A 280 -8.48 29.03 11.74
N ILE A 281 -7.24 28.89 12.19
CA ILE A 281 -6.78 27.75 12.96
C ILE A 281 -7.02 28.01 14.45
N ASP A 282 -7.89 27.20 15.06
CA ASP A 282 -8.03 27.14 16.51
C ASP A 282 -6.92 26.22 17.05
N ASN A 283 -5.91 26.82 17.68
CA ASN A 283 -4.76 26.10 18.21
C ASN A 283 -5.15 25.07 19.28
N LYS A 284 -6.15 25.35 20.13
CA LYS A 284 -6.58 24.40 21.18
C LYS A 284 -7.26 23.17 20.60
N VAL A 285 -8.08 23.36 19.57
CA VAL A 285 -8.71 22.24 18.86
C VAL A 285 -7.64 21.43 18.12
N SER A 286 -6.70 22.11 17.48
CA SER A 286 -5.59 21.47 16.75
C SER A 286 -4.70 20.63 17.69
N GLU A 287 -4.37 21.13 18.88
CA GLU A 287 -3.62 20.39 19.91
C GLU A 287 -4.35 19.13 20.39
N LYS A 288 -5.67 19.22 20.61
CA LYS A 288 -6.48 18.06 21.01
C LYS A 288 -6.56 17.01 19.92
N ILE A 289 -6.75 17.44 18.67
CA ILE A 289 -6.78 16.56 17.51
C ILE A 289 -5.43 15.89 17.33
N HIS A 290 -4.33 16.65 17.43
CA HIS A 290 -2.98 16.09 17.38
C HIS A 290 -2.76 15.00 18.43
N SER A 291 -3.15 15.29 19.68
CA SER A 291 -3.04 14.32 20.78
C SER A 291 -3.88 13.06 20.52
N LEU A 292 -5.09 13.22 19.98
CA LEU A 292 -5.97 12.10 19.65
C LEU A 292 -5.42 11.27 18.48
N SER A 293 -4.87 11.93 17.44
CA SER A 293 -4.22 11.24 16.31
C SER A 293 -3.04 10.39 16.77
N ILE A 294 -2.21 10.89 17.69
CA ILE A 294 -1.10 10.11 18.27
C ILE A 294 -1.63 8.84 18.97
N ILE A 295 -2.66 8.97 19.80
CA ILE A 295 -3.27 7.83 20.51
C ILE A 295 -3.86 6.82 19.51
N LEU A 296 -4.56 7.29 18.48
CA LEU A 296 -5.16 6.43 17.48
C LEU A 296 -4.11 5.74 16.61
N ASP A 297 -3.02 6.42 16.28
CA ASP A 297 -1.91 5.84 15.54
C ASP A 297 -1.18 4.77 16.35
N ASP A 298 -0.98 4.98 17.65
CA ASP A 298 -0.42 3.97 18.57
C ASP A 298 -1.31 2.71 18.62
N CYS A 299 -2.63 2.88 18.62
CA CYS A 299 -3.60 1.79 18.56
C CYS A 299 -3.59 1.07 17.19
N ALA A 300 -3.71 1.83 16.10
CA ALA A 300 -3.82 1.34 14.72
C ALA A 300 -2.54 0.66 14.21
N ASN A 301 -1.38 1.13 14.68
CA ASN A 301 -0.08 0.68 14.22
C ASN A 301 0.69 -0.11 15.27
N SER A 302 -0.02 -0.67 16.23
CA SER A 302 0.49 -1.53 17.31
C SER A 302 1.21 -2.82 16.86
N LEU A 303 1.44 -3.06 15.56
CA LEU A 303 2.31 -4.15 15.09
C LEU A 303 3.70 -3.94 15.68
N GLU A 304 4.01 -4.71 16.74
CA GLU A 304 5.26 -4.59 17.48
C GLU A 304 6.49 -4.66 16.58
N VAL A 305 6.38 -5.48 15.54
CA VAL A 305 7.40 -5.72 14.52
C VAL A 305 7.81 -4.44 13.80
N LEU A 306 6.86 -3.53 13.52
CA LEU A 306 7.09 -2.31 12.74
C LEU A 306 7.12 -1.02 13.58
N LYS A 307 7.13 -1.12 14.93
CA LYS A 307 7.14 0.04 15.84
C LYS A 307 8.37 0.94 15.69
N ARG A 308 9.47 0.45 15.12
CA ARG A 308 10.74 1.18 15.05
C ARG A 308 11.08 1.58 13.63
N ALA A 309 11.73 2.73 13.46
CA ALA A 309 12.08 3.27 12.15
C ALA A 309 13.01 2.34 11.33
N ASP A 310 13.97 1.68 12.01
CA ASP A 310 14.88 0.69 11.43
C ASP A 310 14.18 -0.61 11.01
N ALA A 311 13.09 -0.96 11.71
CA ALA A 311 12.28 -2.11 11.36
C ALA A 311 11.54 -1.90 10.04
N ILE A 312 11.06 -0.69 9.75
CA ILE A 312 10.47 -0.37 8.42
C ILE A 312 11.53 -0.52 7.32
N LEU A 313 12.74 0.01 7.51
CA LEU A 313 13.82 -0.18 6.52
C LEU A 313 14.10 -1.66 6.28
N THR A 314 14.20 -2.44 7.35
CA THR A 314 14.43 -3.88 7.28
C THR A 314 13.27 -4.60 6.58
N ALA A 315 12.03 -4.19 6.83
CA ALA A 315 10.84 -4.73 6.17
C ALA A 315 10.86 -4.45 4.66
N LEU A 316 11.16 -3.22 4.24
CA LEU A 316 11.27 -2.86 2.82
C LEU A 316 12.36 -3.68 2.12
N ILE A 317 13.54 -3.83 2.74
CA ILE A 317 14.62 -4.69 2.21
C ILE A 317 14.19 -6.16 2.15
N SER A 318 13.43 -6.63 3.15
CA SER A 318 12.90 -8.00 3.19
C SER A 318 11.90 -8.26 2.07
N LEU A 319 11.10 -7.26 1.71
CA LEU A 319 10.16 -7.34 0.60
C LEU A 319 10.89 -7.30 -0.76
N ILE A 320 11.97 -6.52 -0.89
CA ILE A 320 12.85 -6.57 -2.07
C ILE A 320 13.50 -7.95 -2.21
N TYR A 321 13.96 -8.54 -1.10
CA TYR A 321 14.52 -9.88 -1.06
C TYR A 321 13.50 -10.95 -1.47
N TYR A 322 12.27 -10.84 -0.94
CA TYR A 322 11.16 -11.70 -1.34
C TYR A 322 10.89 -11.60 -2.85
N ASP A 323 10.78 -10.39 -3.41
CA ASP A 323 10.51 -10.19 -4.84
C ASP A 323 11.57 -10.89 -5.71
N LYS A 324 12.84 -10.86 -5.27
CA LYS A 324 13.94 -11.56 -5.95
C LYS A 324 13.79 -13.08 -5.90
N ILE A 325 13.47 -13.64 -4.72
CA ILE A 325 13.20 -15.08 -4.58
C ILE A 325 12.02 -15.47 -5.44
N PHE A 326 10.95 -14.69 -5.41
CA PHE A 326 9.73 -14.97 -6.15
C PHE A 326 9.99 -14.97 -7.67
N GLU A 327 10.69 -13.95 -8.18
CA GLU A 327 11.11 -13.88 -9.58
C GLU A 327 11.95 -15.09 -10.01
N THR A 328 12.82 -15.58 -9.14
CA THR A 328 13.79 -16.62 -9.49
C THR A 328 13.32 -18.04 -9.24
N LYS A 329 12.54 -18.29 -8.17
CA LYS A 329 11.98 -19.61 -7.83
C LYS A 329 10.63 -19.85 -8.50
N ILE A 330 9.72 -18.88 -8.41
CA ILE A 330 8.32 -19.06 -8.84
C ILE A 330 8.19 -18.70 -10.33
N ASN A 331 8.56 -17.48 -10.73
CA ASN A 331 8.33 -17.04 -12.12
C ASN A 331 9.18 -17.80 -13.16
N LYS A 332 10.37 -18.29 -12.77
CA LYS A 332 11.20 -19.16 -13.64
C LYS A 332 10.86 -20.66 -13.52
N GLY A 333 9.99 -21.03 -12.59
CA GLY A 333 9.45 -22.38 -12.47
C GLY A 333 8.23 -22.60 -13.38
N ASN A 334 7.46 -23.64 -13.08
CA ASN A 334 6.14 -23.85 -13.66
C ASN A 334 5.08 -23.08 -12.86
N ILE A 335 4.94 -21.80 -13.15
CA ILE A 335 4.02 -20.87 -12.46
C ILE A 335 2.55 -21.35 -12.47
N GLN A 336 2.10 -21.96 -13.57
CA GLN A 336 0.73 -22.47 -13.71
C GLN A 336 0.48 -23.68 -12.81
N GLN A 337 1.43 -24.60 -12.73
CA GLN A 337 1.32 -25.76 -11.84
C GLN A 337 1.40 -25.33 -10.37
N PHE A 338 2.25 -24.34 -10.06
CA PHE A 338 2.35 -23.77 -8.72
C PHE A 338 1.03 -23.12 -8.27
N GLU A 339 0.41 -22.28 -9.12
CA GLU A 339 -0.90 -21.69 -8.81
C GLU A 339 -2.00 -22.76 -8.68
N SER A 340 -2.03 -23.75 -9.60
CA SER A 340 -2.99 -24.86 -9.53
C SER A 340 -2.91 -25.62 -8.20
N ALA A 341 -1.69 -25.86 -7.71
CA ALA A 341 -1.48 -26.52 -6.43
C ALA A 341 -1.91 -25.64 -5.25
N ASN A 342 -1.63 -24.33 -5.28
CA ASN A 342 -2.13 -23.39 -4.27
C ASN A 342 -3.66 -23.31 -4.25
N TYR A 343 -4.30 -23.25 -5.42
CA TYR A 343 -5.76 -23.26 -5.54
C TYR A 343 -6.36 -24.56 -5.00
N SER A 344 -5.72 -25.70 -5.29
CA SER A 344 -6.12 -26.99 -4.74
C SER A 344 -6.02 -27.03 -3.21
N LYS A 345 -4.96 -26.43 -2.63
CA LYS A 345 -4.79 -26.27 -1.17
C LYS A 345 -5.93 -25.46 -0.58
N PHE A 346 -6.31 -24.35 -1.23
CA PHE A 346 -7.45 -23.54 -0.83
C PHE A 346 -8.76 -24.34 -0.87
N MET A 347 -9.05 -25.02 -1.98
CA MET A 347 -10.26 -25.84 -2.12
C MET A 347 -10.34 -26.98 -1.10
N LEU A 348 -9.21 -27.58 -0.72
CA LEU A 348 -9.15 -28.61 0.30
C LEU A 348 -9.51 -28.06 1.69
N SER A 349 -9.04 -26.85 2.04
CA SER A 349 -9.33 -26.23 3.34
C SER A 349 -10.82 -25.97 3.58
N GLU A 350 -11.61 -25.91 2.50
CA GLU A 350 -13.06 -25.74 2.53
C GLU A 350 -13.83 -27.06 2.77
N ILE A 351 -13.16 -28.21 2.61
CA ILE A 351 -13.77 -29.53 2.79
C ILE A 351 -13.43 -30.04 4.18
N HIS A 352 -14.37 -29.92 5.13
CA HIS A 352 -14.18 -30.43 6.49
C HIS A 352 -14.30 -31.96 6.58
N GLY A 353 -13.34 -32.62 7.23
CA GLY A 353 -13.51 -33.99 7.76
C GLY A 353 -13.16 -35.15 6.83
N SER A 354 -12.29 -34.97 5.83
CA SER A 354 -11.89 -36.09 4.97
C SER A 354 -10.83 -36.99 5.64
N ALA A 355 -11.04 -38.32 5.62
CA ALA A 355 -10.13 -39.30 6.21
C ALA A 355 -8.72 -39.34 5.55
N ASN A 356 -8.53 -38.63 4.43
CA ASN A 356 -7.29 -38.59 3.65
C ASN A 356 -6.67 -37.19 3.54
N GLN A 357 -7.13 -36.23 4.33
CA GLN A 357 -6.72 -34.82 4.19
C GLN A 357 -5.20 -34.64 4.22
N THR A 358 -4.50 -35.28 5.17
CA THR A 358 -3.04 -35.19 5.29
C THR A 358 -2.30 -35.78 4.08
N ILE A 359 -2.83 -36.85 3.46
CA ILE A 359 -2.21 -37.46 2.27
C ILE A 359 -2.33 -36.48 1.08
N ILE A 360 -3.50 -35.86 0.93
CA ILE A 360 -3.76 -34.89 -0.14
C ILE A 360 -2.93 -33.61 0.07
N GLU A 361 -2.84 -33.10 1.30
CA GLU A 361 -1.99 -31.94 1.64
C GLU A 361 -0.52 -32.20 1.31
N ASN A 362 -0.01 -33.41 1.63
CA ASN A 362 1.35 -33.79 1.30
C ASN A 362 1.59 -33.86 -0.21
N ALA A 363 0.64 -34.39 -0.97
CA ALA A 363 0.72 -34.43 -2.42
C ALA A 363 0.75 -33.00 -3.01
N ILE A 364 -0.15 -32.13 -2.56
CA ILE A 364 -0.19 -30.72 -2.99
C ILE A 364 1.12 -29.99 -2.68
N ASN A 365 1.67 -30.20 -1.47
CA ASN A 365 2.95 -29.58 -1.10
C ASN A 365 4.12 -30.13 -1.94
N GLN A 366 4.09 -31.41 -2.31
CA GLN A 366 5.07 -31.99 -3.21
C GLN A 366 4.97 -31.38 -4.61
N ASP A 367 3.75 -31.19 -5.13
CA ASP A 367 3.52 -30.54 -6.42
C ASP A 367 4.01 -29.10 -6.43
N ARG A 368 3.75 -28.33 -5.36
CA ARG A 368 4.30 -26.97 -5.19
C ARG A 368 5.82 -26.98 -5.28
N ARG A 369 6.49 -27.88 -4.56
CA ARG A 369 7.96 -28.00 -4.60
C ARG A 369 8.48 -28.40 -5.97
N ASN A 370 7.84 -29.35 -6.64
CA ASN A 370 8.23 -29.79 -7.99
C ASN A 370 8.00 -28.70 -9.05
N SER A 371 7.14 -27.71 -8.77
CA SER A 371 6.80 -26.63 -9.69
C SER A 371 7.77 -25.46 -9.63
N ILE A 372 8.63 -25.36 -8.62
CA ILE A 372 9.55 -24.23 -8.50
C ILE A 372 10.89 -24.51 -9.17
N ASN A 373 11.57 -23.43 -9.56
CA ASN A 373 12.93 -23.49 -10.06
C ASN A 373 13.93 -23.63 -8.89
N HIS A 374 14.72 -24.71 -8.92
CA HIS A 374 15.70 -25.05 -7.88
C HIS A 374 17.13 -24.57 -8.16
N THR A 375 17.37 -23.71 -9.15
CA THR A 375 18.74 -23.20 -9.40
C THR A 375 19.29 -22.53 -8.14
N GLY A 376 20.38 -23.08 -7.59
CA GLY A 376 21.01 -22.69 -6.32
C GLY A 376 21.72 -21.33 -6.34
N MET A 377 21.02 -20.28 -6.74
CA MET A 377 21.52 -18.92 -6.68
C MET A 377 21.63 -18.46 -5.23
N ASP A 378 22.73 -17.78 -4.89
CA ASP A 378 22.87 -17.08 -3.62
C ASP A 378 22.03 -15.80 -3.67
N TYR A 379 20.72 -15.95 -3.42
CA TYR A 379 19.74 -14.87 -3.44
C TYR A 379 20.16 -13.69 -2.57
N PHE A 380 20.89 -13.95 -1.49
CA PHE A 380 21.30 -12.94 -0.54
C PHE A 380 22.50 -12.13 -1.03
N SER A 381 23.47 -12.76 -1.71
CA SER A 381 24.54 -12.03 -2.38
C SER A 381 24.01 -11.14 -3.51
N ASP A 382 23.04 -11.62 -4.27
CA ASP A 382 22.37 -10.81 -5.31
C ASP A 382 21.59 -9.63 -4.73
N LEU A 383 20.93 -9.81 -3.57
CA LEU A 383 20.24 -8.73 -2.87
C LEU A 383 21.21 -7.60 -2.51
N PHE A 384 22.37 -7.93 -1.94
CA PHE A 384 23.32 -6.91 -1.49
C PHE A 384 23.87 -6.09 -2.66
N GLN A 385 24.13 -6.75 -3.80
CA GLN A 385 24.51 -6.07 -5.04
C GLN A 385 23.37 -5.18 -5.57
N THR A 386 22.12 -5.69 -5.56
CA THR A 386 20.94 -4.93 -5.96
C THR A 386 20.75 -3.67 -5.10
N LEU A 387 20.93 -3.78 -3.78
CA LEU A 387 20.85 -2.62 -2.88
C LEU A 387 21.96 -1.60 -3.19
N TYR A 388 23.18 -2.06 -3.42
CA TYR A 388 24.30 -1.18 -3.78
C TYR A 388 24.00 -0.41 -5.07
N GLU A 389 23.54 -1.10 -6.12
CA GLU A 389 23.19 -0.50 -7.42
C GLU A 389 22.01 0.48 -7.30
N LEU A 390 20.98 0.15 -6.50
CA LEU A 390 19.87 1.07 -6.24
C LEU A 390 20.35 2.38 -5.60
N LEU A 391 21.26 2.28 -4.63
CA LEU A 391 21.79 3.45 -3.92
C LEU A 391 22.79 4.26 -4.76
N GLU A 392 23.62 3.60 -5.59
CA GLU A 392 24.59 4.28 -6.47
C GLU A 392 23.89 5.05 -7.61
N ASN A 393 22.72 4.57 -8.07
CA ASN A 393 21.96 5.21 -9.14
C ASN A 393 21.02 6.33 -8.67
N ASP A 394 20.77 6.46 -7.36
CA ASP A 394 19.95 7.56 -6.83
C ASP A 394 20.74 8.88 -6.80
N LYS A 395 20.10 9.96 -7.26
CA LYS A 395 20.76 11.27 -7.42
C LYS A 395 21.03 11.98 -6.09
N ASP A 396 20.23 11.72 -5.07
CA ASP A 396 20.27 12.43 -3.79
C ASP A 396 21.16 11.71 -2.77
N ILE A 397 21.30 10.39 -2.94
CA ILE A 397 22.10 9.53 -2.09
C ILE A 397 23.57 9.54 -2.55
N LYS A 398 24.48 9.56 -1.57
CA LYS A 398 25.91 9.34 -1.77
C LYS A 398 26.29 8.01 -1.16
N THR A 399 26.80 7.09 -1.98
CA THR A 399 27.37 5.82 -1.51
C THR A 399 28.86 5.97 -1.24
N ILE A 400 29.32 5.40 -0.14
CA ILE A 400 30.73 5.36 0.22
C ILE A 400 31.24 3.96 -0.11
N LYS A 401 32.07 3.87 -1.16
CA LYS A 401 32.63 2.59 -1.61
C LYS A 401 33.45 1.93 -0.50
N PRO A 402 33.18 0.66 -0.14
CA PRO A 402 34.02 -0.06 0.81
C PRO A 402 35.39 -0.38 0.18
N LYS A 403 36.46 -0.34 0.99
CA LYS A 403 37.84 -0.57 0.53
C LYS A 403 38.20 -2.04 0.25
N LYS A 404 37.33 -3.00 0.58
CA LYS A 404 37.47 -4.46 0.34
C LYS A 404 36.08 -5.09 0.13
N ALA A 405 36.03 -6.38 -0.27
CA ALA A 405 34.83 -7.17 -0.55
C ALA A 405 33.59 -6.69 0.25
N THR A 406 32.52 -6.38 -0.47
CA THR A 406 31.31 -5.65 -0.04
C THR A 406 30.60 -6.33 1.14
N ILE A 407 31.12 -6.14 2.35
CA ILE A 407 30.48 -6.59 3.61
C ILE A 407 29.56 -5.49 4.16
N PHE A 408 29.79 -4.23 3.78
CA PHE A 408 29.02 -3.07 4.22
C PHE A 408 28.71 -2.13 3.05
N ILE A 409 27.54 -1.50 3.07
CA ILE A 409 27.17 -0.37 2.21
C ILE A 409 26.89 0.79 3.15
N THR A 410 27.71 1.84 3.07
CA THR A 410 27.46 3.09 3.79
C THR A 410 26.90 4.11 2.82
N CYS A 411 25.81 4.77 3.20
CA CYS A 411 25.16 5.80 2.42
C CYS A 411 24.72 6.96 3.30
N GLY A 412 24.71 8.17 2.74
CA GLY A 412 24.17 9.37 3.36
C GLY A 412 23.53 10.26 2.30
N MET A 413 22.80 11.27 2.74
CA MET A 413 22.39 12.34 1.82
C MET A 413 23.59 13.28 1.61
N ARG A 414 23.74 13.85 0.41
CA ARG A 414 24.92 14.66 0.05
C ARG A 414 25.19 15.84 0.99
N ASP A 415 24.13 16.41 1.56
CA ASP A 415 24.18 17.61 2.41
C ASP A 415 23.93 17.30 3.91
N ILE A 416 23.85 16.02 4.28
CA ILE A 416 23.57 15.59 5.67
C ILE A 416 24.77 14.83 6.22
N LEU A 417 25.15 15.14 7.47
CA LEU A 417 26.30 14.52 8.15
C LEU A 417 26.02 13.08 8.59
N TYR A 418 24.75 12.69 8.77
CA TYR A 418 24.39 11.34 9.16
C TYR A 418 24.57 10.36 7.99
N GLU A 419 25.34 9.31 8.27
CA GLU A 419 25.54 8.18 7.37
C GLU A 419 24.89 6.93 7.98
N HIS A 420 24.14 6.20 7.15
CA HIS A 420 23.58 4.91 7.50
C HIS A 420 24.42 3.79 6.89
N THR A 421 24.66 2.72 7.66
CA THR A 421 25.45 1.56 7.20
C THR A 421 24.61 0.29 7.23
N PHE A 422 24.38 -0.27 6.05
CA PHE A 422 23.86 -1.62 5.88
C PHE A 422 25.01 -2.63 6.00
N SER A 423 24.85 -3.64 6.85
CA SER A 423 25.83 -4.72 6.98
C SER A 423 25.26 -6.04 6.47
N LYS A 424 26.04 -6.76 5.67
CA LYS A 424 25.68 -8.06 5.12
C LYS A 424 25.30 -9.06 6.23
N ALA A 425 26.04 -9.06 7.34
CA ALA A 425 25.77 -9.95 8.47
C ALA A 425 24.48 -9.62 9.25
N SER A 426 24.12 -8.34 9.39
CA SER A 426 22.88 -7.98 10.11
C SER A 426 21.66 -8.25 9.24
N LEU A 427 21.75 -7.98 7.94
CA LEU A 427 20.68 -8.27 6.99
C LEU A 427 20.44 -9.78 6.90
N SER A 428 21.48 -10.60 6.73
CA SER A 428 21.29 -12.06 6.59
C SER A 428 20.54 -12.69 7.77
N LYS A 429 20.77 -12.16 8.98
CA LYS A 429 20.06 -12.60 10.19
C LYS A 429 18.64 -12.01 10.28
N GLY A 430 18.45 -10.75 9.87
CA GLY A 430 17.20 -10.02 10.10
C GLY A 430 16.10 -10.24 9.06
N LEU A 431 16.44 -10.53 7.80
CA LEU A 431 15.44 -10.54 6.72
C LEU A 431 14.44 -11.70 6.86
N ASN A 432 14.91 -12.92 7.09
CA ASN A 432 14.02 -14.08 7.24
C ASN A 432 13.12 -13.94 8.46
N ASP A 433 13.66 -13.45 9.58
CA ASP A 433 12.88 -13.18 10.79
C ASP A 433 11.83 -12.09 10.53
N MET A 434 12.19 -11.04 9.78
CA MET A 434 11.27 -9.97 9.41
C MET A 434 10.14 -10.51 8.51
N VAL A 435 10.44 -11.29 7.47
CA VAL A 435 9.39 -11.90 6.63
C VAL A 435 8.49 -12.82 7.44
N LYS A 436 9.07 -13.66 8.31
CA LYS A 436 8.30 -14.53 9.21
C LYS A 436 7.34 -13.76 10.10
N ASN A 437 7.78 -12.61 10.62
CA ASN A 437 6.97 -11.76 11.48
C ASN A 437 5.90 -10.96 10.70
N LEU A 438 6.14 -10.66 9.42
CA LEU A 438 5.20 -9.94 8.57
C LEU A 438 4.14 -10.86 7.94
N SER A 439 4.54 -12.06 7.51
CA SER A 439 3.69 -13.06 6.86
C SER A 439 4.25 -14.47 7.13
N PRO A 440 3.87 -15.08 8.26
CA PRO A 440 4.41 -16.39 8.66
C PRO A 440 3.93 -17.55 7.77
N GLU A 441 2.73 -17.43 7.21
CA GLU A 441 2.06 -18.54 6.50
C GLU A 441 2.26 -18.51 4.98
N ASN A 442 2.46 -17.33 4.40
CA ASN A 442 2.52 -17.19 2.93
C ASN A 442 3.94 -16.86 2.45
N LEU A 443 4.45 -15.66 2.76
CA LEU A 443 5.75 -15.21 2.24
C LEU A 443 6.90 -16.04 2.81
N TYR A 444 6.85 -16.34 4.11
CA TYR A 444 7.87 -17.14 4.76
C TYR A 444 7.92 -18.58 4.23
N GLU A 445 6.77 -19.17 3.91
CA GLU A 445 6.73 -20.51 3.30
C GLU A 445 7.45 -20.51 1.95
N ILE A 446 7.18 -19.54 1.08
CA ILE A 446 7.82 -19.43 -0.24
C ILE A 446 9.34 -19.28 -0.17
N ILE A 447 9.85 -18.53 0.81
CA ILE A 447 11.30 -18.40 1.00
C ILE A 447 11.94 -19.76 1.29
N ASN A 448 11.22 -20.63 2.01
CA ASN A 448 11.70 -21.93 2.48
C ASN A 448 11.22 -23.14 1.65
N LEU A 449 10.43 -22.93 0.60
CA LEU A 449 10.19 -23.93 -0.46
C LEU A 449 11.47 -24.19 -1.25
#